data_AF-A0A4S2KLS6-F1
#
_entry.id   AF-A0A4S2KLS6-F1
#
_cell.length_a   1.000
_cell.length_b   1.000
_cell.length_c   1.000
_cell.angle_alpha   90.00
_cell.angle_beta   90.00
_cell.angle_gamma   90.00
#
_symmetry.space_group_name_H-M   'P 1'
#
loop_
_entity.id
_entity.type
_entity.pdbx_description
1 polymer ?
#
loop_
_entity_poly.entity_id
_entity_poly.type
_entity_poly.pdbx_seq_one_letter_code
_entity_poly.pdbx_strand_id
1 'polypeptide(L)'
;MMILPGRQMYEIWRNITIPIYLKVHIFNVTNVDEILRGGKPRLDEVGPFVYIENRTFRSISFSDEDPPKTVNFLESRQYIFQPLLSVADPKQITVMIPDLFFGVRLFCRSLD
;
A
#
# COMPACT_ATOMS: atom_id res chain seq x y z
N MET A 1 -8.44 25.66 6.16
CA MET A 1 -9.41 24.55 6.18
C MET A 1 -9.26 23.81 7.50
N MET A 2 -10.34 23.47 8.21
CA MET A 2 -10.30 22.79 9.51
C MET A 2 -11.23 21.57 9.52
N ILE A 3 -10.78 20.48 10.15
CA ILE A 3 -11.55 19.26 10.37
C ILE A 3 -12.23 19.41 11.73
N LEU A 4 -13.42 20.03 11.73
CA LEU A 4 -14.22 20.26 12.93
C LEU A 4 -15.61 19.64 12.77
N PRO A 5 -16.22 19.11 13.84
CA PRO A 5 -17.59 18.58 13.79
C PRO A 5 -18.56 19.61 13.18
N GLY A 6 -19.46 19.14 12.31
CA GLY A 6 -20.45 19.98 11.63
C GLY A 6 -19.91 20.80 10.46
N ARG A 7 -18.61 20.71 10.13
CA ARG A 7 -18.04 21.29 8.90
C ARG A 7 -18.04 20.26 7.77
N GLN A 8 -18.22 20.72 6.54
CA GLN A 8 -18.20 19.86 5.34
C GLN A 8 -16.92 19.02 5.23
N MET A 9 -15.76 19.61 5.57
CA MET A 9 -14.47 18.90 5.52
C MET A 9 -14.41 17.72 6.49
N TYR A 10 -15.06 17.82 7.66
CA TYR A 10 -15.15 16.71 8.60
C TYR A 10 -15.96 15.55 8.03
N GLU A 11 -17.07 15.83 7.35
CA GLU A 11 -17.88 14.78 6.71
C GLU A 11 -17.15 14.11 5.55
N ILE A 12 -16.42 14.87 4.73
CA ILE A 12 -15.58 14.32 3.65
C ILE A 12 -14.45 13.46 4.21
N TRP A 13 -13.79 13.93 5.26
CA TRP A 13 -12.72 13.17 5.93
C TRP A 13 -13.27 11.89 6.57
N ARG A 14 -14.41 11.98 7.25
CA ARG A 14 -15.06 10.85 7.92
C ARG A 14 -15.57 9.80 6.93
N ASN A 15 -16.08 10.24 5.78
CA ASN A 15 -16.65 9.37 4.75
C ASN A 15 -16.12 9.75 3.36
N ILE A 16 -14.97 9.20 3.00
CA ILE A 16 -14.32 9.44 1.71
C ILE A 16 -15.15 8.74 0.62
N THR A 17 -15.94 9.51 -0.12
CA THR A 17 -16.80 8.98 -1.21
C THR A 17 -16.03 8.80 -2.52
N ILE A 18 -14.83 9.37 -2.62
CA ILE A 18 -14.00 9.33 -3.82
C ILE A 18 -13.09 8.09 -3.74
N PRO A 19 -13.06 7.21 -4.76
CA PRO A 19 -12.20 6.04 -4.74
C PRO A 19 -10.72 6.45 -4.78
N ILE A 20 -9.96 5.98 -3.81
CA ILE A 20 -8.49 6.16 -3.77
C ILE A 20 -7.86 4.90 -4.38
N TYR A 21 -7.07 5.07 -5.42
CA TYR A 21 -6.37 3.96 -6.07
C TYR A 21 -4.92 3.87 -5.60
N LEU A 22 -4.54 2.73 -5.05
CA LEU A 22 -3.16 2.34 -4.82
C LEU A 22 -2.66 1.56 -6.04
N LYS A 23 -1.61 2.06 -6.70
CA LYS A 23 -0.94 1.35 -7.80
C LYS A 23 0.41 0.82 -7.32
N VAL A 24 0.55 -0.49 -7.30
CA VAL A 24 1.79 -1.16 -6.90
C VAL A 24 2.56 -1.60 -8.14
N HIS A 25 3.83 -1.22 -8.23
CA HIS A 25 4.76 -1.68 -9.25
C HIS A 25 5.90 -2.42 -8.54
N ILE A 26 6.22 -3.62 -9.01
CA ILE A 26 7.24 -4.46 -8.39
C ILE A 26 8.41 -4.59 -9.36
N PHE A 27 9.63 -4.46 -8.85
CA PHE A 27 10.83 -4.70 -9.64
C PHE A 27 11.28 -6.15 -9.50
N ASN A 28 11.09 -6.92 -10.56
CA ASN A 28 11.54 -8.29 -10.67
C ASN A 28 13.05 -8.35 -10.96
N VAL A 29 13.80 -9.07 -10.14
CA VAL A 29 15.25 -9.25 -10.30
C VAL A 29 15.53 -10.39 -11.30
N THR A 30 16.24 -10.09 -12.40
CA THR A 30 16.49 -11.08 -13.45
C THR A 30 17.88 -11.73 -13.42
N ASN A 31 18.85 -11.15 -12.70
CA ASN A 31 20.24 -11.62 -12.67
C ASN A 31 20.76 -11.92 -11.26
N VAL A 32 20.01 -12.75 -10.54
CA VAL A 32 20.30 -13.11 -9.14
C VAL A 32 21.74 -13.59 -8.91
N ASP A 33 22.26 -14.52 -9.72
CA ASP A 33 23.59 -15.10 -9.53
C ASP A 33 24.73 -14.08 -9.75
N GLU A 34 24.48 -13.06 -10.58
CA GLU A 34 25.44 -11.98 -10.82
C GLU A 34 25.51 -11.05 -9.60
N ILE A 35 24.34 -10.72 -9.03
CA ILE A 35 24.24 -9.88 -7.83
C ILE A 35 24.96 -10.55 -6.66
N LEU A 36 24.80 -11.87 -6.48
CA LEU A 36 25.47 -12.62 -5.42
C LEU A 36 27.00 -12.62 -5.56
N ARG A 37 27.53 -12.40 -6.77
CA ARG A 37 28.96 -12.24 -7.04
C ARG A 37 29.45 -10.79 -6.98
N GLY A 38 28.60 -9.86 -6.54
CA GLY A 38 28.90 -8.43 -6.45
C GLY A 38 28.62 -7.63 -7.72
N GLY A 39 27.95 -8.22 -8.71
CA GLY A 39 27.54 -7.52 -9.92
C GLY A 39 26.29 -6.65 -9.73
N LYS A 40 25.96 -5.86 -10.76
CA LYS A 40 24.89 -4.87 -10.69
C LYS A 40 23.50 -5.51 -10.91
N PRO A 41 22.49 -5.22 -10.08
CA PRO A 41 21.14 -5.73 -10.30
C PRO A 41 20.51 -5.24 -11.61
N ARG A 42 19.82 -6.16 -12.30
CA ARG A 42 18.96 -5.93 -13.45
C ARG A 42 17.52 -6.16 -13.01
N LEU A 43 16.70 -5.14 -13.25
CA LEU A 43 15.33 -5.05 -12.76
C LEU A 43 14.38 -4.89 -13.93
N ASP A 44 13.32 -5.69 -13.95
CA ASP A 44 12.19 -5.53 -14.87
C ASP A 44 10.96 -5.12 -14.05
N GLU A 45 10.28 -4.04 -14.47
CA GLU A 45 9.07 -3.58 -13.80
C GLU A 45 7.87 -4.49 -14.13
N VAL A 46 7.17 -4.93 -13.09
CA VAL A 46 5.96 -5.74 -13.18
C VAL A 46 4.82 -4.99 -12.49
N GLY A 47 3.85 -4.53 -13.27
CA GLY A 47 2.71 -3.78 -12.77
C GLY A 47 1.96 -3.02 -13.87
N PRO A 48 0.94 -2.22 -13.50
CA PRO A 48 0.49 -1.98 -12.12
C PRO A 48 -0.38 -3.12 -11.58
N PHE A 49 -0.31 -3.35 -10.26
CA PHE A 49 -1.36 -4.01 -9.50
C PHE A 49 -2.17 -2.96 -8.76
N VAL A 50 -3.44 -2.84 -9.09
CA VAL A 50 -4.29 -1.74 -8.65
C VAL A 50 -5.24 -2.21 -7.56
N TYR A 51 -5.32 -1.44 -6.49
CA TYR A 51 -6.22 -1.66 -5.36
C TYR A 51 -7.02 -0.39 -5.10
N ILE A 52 -8.29 -0.53 -4.72
CA ILE A 52 -9.04 0.56 -4.11
C ILE A 52 -8.77 0.54 -2.61
N GLU A 53 -8.39 1.69 -2.07
CA GLU A 53 -8.19 1.89 -0.64
C GLU A 53 -9.47 2.41 0.01
N ASN A 54 -10.02 1.63 0.93
CA ASN A 54 -11.12 2.01 1.80
C ASN A 54 -10.60 2.36 3.18
N ARG A 55 -10.83 3.61 3.61
CA ARG A 55 -10.45 4.10 4.95
C ARG A 55 -11.66 4.20 5.83
N THR A 56 -11.53 3.74 7.07
CA THR A 56 -12.55 3.93 8.11
C THR A 56 -11.91 4.52 9.35
N PHE A 57 -12.55 5.55 9.91
CA PHE A 57 -12.10 6.22 11.12
C PHE A 57 -13.03 5.87 12.29
N ARG A 58 -12.46 5.40 13.40
CA ARG A 58 -13.18 5.03 14.63
C ARG A 58 -12.63 5.79 15.83
N SER A 59 -13.40 5.84 16.92
CA SER A 59 -12.99 6.45 18.19
C SER A 59 -12.46 7.89 18.03
N ILE A 60 -13.20 8.72 17.30
CA ILE A 60 -12.80 10.10 17.01
C ILE A 60 -13.06 10.96 18.25
N SER A 61 -12.00 11.57 18.80
CA SER A 61 -12.10 12.55 19.90
C SER A 61 -11.33 13.82 19.56
N PHE A 62 -11.86 14.95 20.02
CA PHE A 62 -11.25 16.27 19.84
C PHE A 62 -10.70 16.76 21.18
N SER A 63 -9.68 17.62 21.15
CA SER A 63 -9.17 18.30 22.35
C SER A 63 -10.24 19.20 22.99
N ASP A 64 -10.19 19.42 24.30
CA ASP A 64 -11.18 20.21 25.05
C ASP A 64 -11.06 21.74 24.86
N GLU A 65 -10.11 22.22 24.06
CA GLU A 65 -9.95 23.64 23.74
C GLU A 65 -11.02 24.14 22.75
N ASP A 66 -11.35 25.44 22.80
CA ASP A 66 -12.26 26.09 21.83
C ASP A 66 -11.52 27.15 20.98
N PRO A 67 -11.35 26.96 19.66
CA PRO A 67 -11.69 25.77 18.90
C PRO A 67 -10.68 24.62 19.13
N PRO A 68 -11.10 23.36 18.94
CA PRO A 68 -10.21 22.23 19.18
C PRO A 68 -9.08 22.19 18.14
N LYS A 69 -7.85 21.99 18.61
CA LYS A 69 -6.63 22.00 17.77
C LYS A 69 -6.15 20.61 17.38
N THR A 70 -6.53 19.60 18.14
CA THR A 70 -6.06 18.21 17.94
C THR A 70 -7.25 17.27 17.80
N VAL A 71 -7.12 16.28 16.93
CA VAL A 71 -8.06 15.17 16.77
C VAL A 71 -7.32 13.85 16.94
N ASN A 72 -7.84 12.97 17.79
CA ASN A 72 -7.37 11.60 17.96
C ASN A 72 -8.37 10.67 17.28
N PHE A 73 -7.86 9.67 16.57
CA PHE A 73 -8.69 8.69 15.86
C PHE A 73 -7.92 7.39 15.66
N LEU A 74 -8.66 6.31 15.44
CA LEU A 74 -8.13 5.04 14.98
C LEU A 74 -8.50 4.86 13.50
N GLU A 75 -7.48 4.76 12.66
CA GLU A 75 -7.65 4.53 11.22
C GLU A 75 -7.51 3.04 10.90
N SER A 76 -8.45 2.52 10.11
CA SER A 76 -8.35 1.20 9.50
C SER A 76 -8.40 1.34 7.98
N ARG A 77 -7.43 0.72 7.30
CA ARG A 77 -7.28 0.73 5.85
C ARG A 77 -7.51 -0.66 5.30
N GLN A 78 -8.34 -0.77 4.28
CA GLN A 78 -8.60 -1.99 3.55
C GLN A 78 -8.27 -1.78 2.07
N TYR A 79 -7.64 -2.77 1.44
CA TYR A 79 -7.26 -2.71 0.04
C TYR A 79 -8.01 -3.77 -0.75
N ILE A 80 -8.79 -3.34 -1.74
CA ILE A 80 -9.62 -4.21 -2.57
C ILE A 80 -9.04 -4.25 -3.97
N PHE A 81 -8.54 -5.43 -4.38
CA PHE A 81 -7.91 -5.62 -5.68
C PHE A 81 -8.85 -5.31 -6.85
N GLN A 82 -8.32 -4.67 -7.89
CA GLN A 82 -9.04 -4.27 -9.10
C GLN A 82 -8.47 -5.02 -10.32
N PRO A 83 -9.06 -6.16 -10.72
CA PRO A 83 -8.56 -6.98 -11.83
C PRO A 83 -8.50 -6.22 -13.16
N LEU A 84 -9.52 -5.42 -13.49
CA LEU A 84 -9.62 -4.72 -14.77
C LEU A 84 -8.61 -3.58 -14.95
N LEU A 85 -8.05 -3.08 -13.84
CA LEU A 85 -7.05 -2.00 -13.85
C LEU A 85 -5.63 -2.54 -13.65
N SER A 86 -5.48 -3.85 -13.43
CA SER A 86 -4.21 -4.49 -13.12
C SER A 86 -3.67 -5.27 -14.30
N VAL A 87 -2.35 -5.41 -14.38
CA VAL A 87 -1.69 -6.17 -15.45
C VAL A 87 -2.03 -7.66 -15.43
N ALA A 88 -2.22 -8.23 -14.23
CA ALA A 88 -2.68 -9.61 -14.03
C ALA A 88 -3.15 -9.82 -12.59
N ASP A 89 -3.64 -11.03 -12.29
CA ASP A 89 -3.91 -11.45 -10.91
C ASP A 89 -2.59 -11.64 -10.14
N PRO A 90 -2.41 -10.96 -8.99
CA PRO A 90 -1.21 -11.11 -8.17
C PRO A 90 -0.98 -12.54 -7.68
N LYS A 91 -2.00 -13.42 -7.66
CA LYS A 91 -1.85 -14.83 -7.27
C LYS A 91 -1.25 -15.70 -8.39
N GLN A 92 -1.26 -15.23 -9.63
CA GLN A 92 -0.78 -15.98 -10.79
C GLN A 92 0.64 -15.59 -11.22
N ILE A 93 1.19 -14.52 -10.64
CA ILE A 93 2.52 -14.01 -10.95
C ILE A 93 3.48 -14.33 -9.80
N THR A 94 4.68 -14.77 -10.15
CA THR A 94 5.82 -14.85 -9.23
C THR A 94 6.88 -13.87 -9.67
N VAL A 95 7.43 -13.13 -8.72
CA VAL A 95 8.50 -12.16 -8.93
C VAL A 95 9.64 -12.45 -7.97
N MET A 96 10.86 -12.27 -8.45
CA MET A 96 12.08 -12.38 -7.66
C MET A 96 12.35 -11.05 -6.99
N ILE A 97 12.32 -11.02 -5.66
CA ILE A 97 12.63 -9.85 -4.84
C ILE A 97 13.78 -10.15 -3.87
N PRO A 98 14.50 -9.13 -3.40
CA PRO A 98 15.43 -9.30 -2.29
C PRO A 98 14.71 -9.85 -1.04
N ASP A 99 15.40 -10.73 -0.30
CA ASP A 99 14.92 -11.16 1.01
C ASP A 99 14.93 -9.96 1.98
N LEU A 100 13.72 -9.56 2.41
CA LEU A 100 13.49 -8.39 3.25
C LEU A 100 13.80 -8.66 4.73
N PHE A 101 13.81 -9.92 5.16
CA PHE A 101 14.02 -10.31 6.56
C PHE A 101 15.49 -10.57 6.85
N PHE A 102 16.19 -11.21 5.93
CA PHE A 102 17.54 -11.73 6.19
C PHE A 102 18.67 -10.97 5.51
N GLY A 103 18.39 -9.85 4.83
CA GLY A 103 19.46 -9.02 4.26
C GLY A 103 20.37 -9.86 3.37
N VAL A 104 19.85 -10.28 2.22
CA VAL A 104 20.54 -11.08 1.19
C VAL A 104 20.75 -12.56 1.57
N ARG A 105 19.70 -13.37 1.40
CA ARG A 105 19.82 -14.74 0.86
C ARG A 105 18.53 -15.14 0.16
N LEU A 106 18.55 -15.26 -1.17
CA LEU A 106 17.34 -15.51 -1.96
C LEU A 106 16.78 -16.90 -1.65
N PHE A 107 15.55 -16.94 -1.15
CA PHE A 107 14.83 -18.18 -0.91
C PHE A 107 13.79 -18.38 -2.01
N CYS A 108 14.13 -19.20 -3.00
CA CYS A 108 13.15 -19.85 -3.86
C CYS A 108 12.88 -21.22 -3.24
N ARG A 109 11.66 -21.46 -2.75
CA ARG A 109 11.18 -22.82 -2.54
C ARG A 109 9.89 -22.97 -3.31
N SER A 110 9.96 -23.64 -4.46
CA SER A 110 8.83 -24.40 -4.95
C SER A 110 8.50 -25.45 -3.88
N LEU A 111 7.28 -25.39 -3.36
CA LEU A 111 6.70 -26.52 -2.67
C LEU A 111 5.99 -27.34 -3.76
N ASP A 112 6.53 -28.54 -4.00
CA ASP A 112 5.76 -29.64 -4.59
C ASP A 112 4.51 -29.94 -3.74
#